data_AF-A0A9E4HHM9-F1
#
_entry.id   AF-A0A9E4HHM9-F1
#
_cell.length_a   1.000
_cell.length_b   1.000
_cell.length_c   1.000
_cell.angle_alpha   90.00
_cell.angle_beta   90.00
_cell.angle_gamma   90.00
#
_symmetry.space_group_name_H-M   'P 1'
#
loop_
_entity.id
_entity.type
_entity.pdbx_description
1 polymer ?
#
loop_
_entity_poly.entity_id
_entity_poly.type
_entity_poly.pdbx_seq_one_letter_code
_entity_poly.pdbx_strand_id
1 'polypeptide(L)'
;MKRYNITAIFILTAVVLGTPACNDKNHSLTPNHDNIDISDVAYSRSTSTRILSDIQVDSIALMHNLYMTQVINNFDFSNVNYESEMYSNFEVIGSNDFGMTLEDITIYLDSSNNDNYNFVKLNTDDPDVIGVFDNVQEYLSNNPDCNFSDIQNLVSTQTAFASESITGSDLDIALTFLKTFEKSSYLWMPASKGGSGIGSSFIDDFEEEVPLPSLAIKWKAIAYADGAGAAGVLLRTWYLAGFGPMSWGTILGAIGWGAAWASGASLLYQFM
;
A
#
# COMPACT_ATOMS: atom_id res chain seq x y z
N MET A 1 29.63 -40.29 9.36
CA MET A 1 28.16 -40.15 9.39
C MET A 1 27.80 -38.80 10.01
N LYS A 2 26.66 -38.26 9.59
CA LYS A 2 26.27 -36.84 9.50
C LYS A 2 26.47 -36.01 10.77
N ARG A 3 27.07 -34.83 10.60
CA ARG A 3 27.01 -33.69 11.52
C ARG A 3 25.72 -32.91 11.23
N TYR A 4 24.95 -32.58 12.26
CA TYR A 4 23.80 -31.68 12.14
C TYR A 4 24.25 -30.26 12.49
N ASN A 5 24.14 -29.34 11.53
CA ASN A 5 24.24 -27.91 11.77
C ASN A 5 22.90 -27.44 12.35
N ILE A 6 22.93 -26.91 13.58
CA ILE A 6 21.82 -26.18 14.18
C ILE A 6 22.04 -24.71 13.84
N THR A 7 21.30 -24.20 12.86
CA THR A 7 21.24 -22.76 12.58
C THR A 7 20.28 -22.14 13.60
N ALA A 8 20.82 -21.35 14.52
CA ALA A 8 20.04 -20.55 15.45
C ALA A 8 19.39 -19.38 14.69
N ILE A 9 18.06 -19.34 14.67
CA ILE A 9 17.28 -18.18 14.24
C ILE A 9 17.17 -17.25 15.45
N PHE A 10 17.84 -16.10 15.39
CA PHE A 10 17.64 -15.01 16.35
C PHE A 10 16.36 -14.28 15.99
N ILE A 11 15.27 -14.58 16.69
CA ILE A 11 14.07 -13.73 16.72
C ILE A 11 14.34 -12.64 17.74
N LEU A 12 14.57 -11.41 17.28
CA LEU A 12 14.70 -10.26 18.15
C LEU A 12 13.28 -9.79 18.54
N THR A 13 12.73 -10.35 19.62
CA THR A 13 11.47 -9.87 20.19
C THR A 13 11.77 -8.58 20.95
N ALA A 14 11.41 -7.43 20.38
CA ALA A 14 11.41 -6.17 21.13
C ALA A 14 10.24 -6.20 22.12
N VAL A 15 10.55 -6.43 23.40
CA VAL A 15 9.61 -6.28 24.50
C VAL A 15 9.34 -4.78 24.67
N VAL A 16 8.19 -4.31 24.17
CA VAL A 16 7.68 -2.98 24.51
C VAL A 16 7.14 -3.07 25.94
N LEU A 17 7.92 -2.60 26.89
CA LEU A 17 7.48 -2.40 28.27
C LEU A 17 6.50 -1.23 28.30
N GLY A 18 5.20 -1.54 28.31
CA GLY A 18 4.16 -0.57 28.58
C GLY A 18 4.30 -0.02 30.01
N THR A 19 4.34 1.30 30.14
CA THR A 19 4.06 1.97 31.40
C THR A 19 2.55 2.30 31.45
N PRO A 20 1.87 2.09 32.60
CA PRO A 20 0.47 2.43 32.70
C PRO A 20 0.35 3.94 32.93
N ALA A 21 -0.24 4.67 31.99
CA ALA A 21 -0.70 6.03 32.23
C ALA A 21 -2.17 6.00 32.62
N CYS A 22 -2.44 6.54 33.81
CA CYS A 22 -3.72 6.59 34.46
C CYS A 22 -4.85 7.18 33.61
N ASN A 23 -6.00 6.53 33.74
CA ASN A 23 -7.34 7.00 33.45
C ASN A 23 -7.65 8.33 34.16
N ASP A 24 -8.28 9.29 33.46
CA ASP A 24 -9.45 10.08 33.92
C ASP A 24 -9.66 11.34 33.06
N LYS A 25 -10.64 11.30 32.14
CA LYS A 25 -11.90 12.06 32.24
C LYS A 25 -12.69 12.05 30.94
N ASN A 26 -13.96 11.67 31.09
CA ASN A 26 -15.07 11.92 30.18
C ASN A 26 -14.98 13.28 29.49
N HIS A 27 -14.67 13.27 28.19
CA HIS A 27 -15.15 14.29 27.27
C HIS A 27 -15.90 13.56 26.16
N SER A 28 -17.23 13.63 26.24
CA SER A 28 -18.09 13.42 25.08
C SER A 28 -17.74 14.49 24.05
N LEU A 29 -16.89 14.13 23.09
CA LEU A 29 -16.73 14.85 21.85
C LEU A 29 -17.48 14.04 20.80
N THR A 30 -18.72 14.44 20.52
CA THR A 30 -19.28 14.18 19.20
C THR A 30 -18.37 14.90 18.21
N PRO A 31 -17.69 14.20 17.28
CA PRO A 31 -16.89 14.86 16.27
C PRO A 31 -17.83 15.74 15.45
N ASN A 32 -17.58 17.05 15.46
CA ASN A 32 -18.20 17.93 14.48
C ASN A 32 -17.54 17.57 13.15
N HIS A 33 -18.25 16.83 12.30
CA HIS A 33 -17.90 16.62 10.89
C HIS A 33 -18.06 17.94 10.13
N ASP A 34 -17.28 18.95 10.50
CA ASP A 34 -16.99 20.03 9.57
C ASP A 34 -16.11 19.39 8.50
N ASN A 35 -16.71 19.10 7.34
CA ASN A 35 -16.01 18.73 6.11
C ASN A 35 -14.85 19.70 5.94
N ILE A 36 -13.64 19.27 6.27
CA ILE A 36 -12.44 19.98 5.88
C ILE A 36 -12.44 19.87 4.36
N ASP A 37 -12.75 20.97 3.70
CA ASP A 37 -12.63 21.09 2.26
C ASP A 37 -11.12 21.12 1.94
N ILE A 38 -10.55 19.94 1.71
CA ILE A 38 -9.12 19.73 1.40
C ILE A 38 -8.78 20.27 -0.02
N SER A 39 -9.77 20.77 -0.77
CA SER A 39 -9.59 21.17 -2.17
C SER A 39 -8.70 22.40 -2.40
N ASP A 40 -8.36 23.18 -1.36
CA ASP A 40 -7.69 24.49 -1.52
C ASP A 40 -6.29 24.61 -0.87
N VAL A 41 -5.72 23.54 -0.33
CA VAL A 41 -4.35 23.58 0.21
C VAL A 41 -3.42 22.90 -0.79
N ALA A 42 -2.62 23.69 -1.52
CA ALA A 42 -1.49 23.16 -2.26
C ALA A 42 -0.46 22.64 -1.24
N TYR A 43 -0.42 21.33 -1.04
CA TYR A 43 0.56 20.70 -0.17
C TYR A 43 1.79 20.42 -1.02
N SER A 44 2.80 21.29 -0.94
CA SER A 44 4.14 21.00 -1.44
C SER A 44 5.13 21.18 -0.28
N ARG A 45 5.71 20.06 0.16
CA ARG A 45 6.87 20.04 1.05
C ARG A 45 7.95 19.11 0.46
N SER A 46 8.26 19.30 -0.82
CA SER A 46 9.42 18.60 -1.39
C SER A 46 10.65 18.97 -0.56
N THR A 47 11.34 17.95 -0.07
CA THR A 47 12.60 18.14 0.65
C THR A 47 13.76 17.91 -0.29
N SER A 48 14.83 18.70 -0.21
CA SER A 48 16.03 18.50 -1.04
C SER A 48 16.82 17.21 -0.72
N THR A 49 16.45 16.50 0.34
CA THR A 49 17.07 15.25 0.76
C THR A 49 16.01 14.17 0.92
N ARG A 50 16.42 12.93 0.67
CA ARG A 50 15.56 11.76 0.89
C ARG A 50 15.20 11.63 2.37
N ILE A 51 13.95 11.25 2.61
CA ILE A 51 13.36 10.98 3.91
C ILE A 51 13.34 9.48 4.24
N LEU A 52 13.39 8.63 3.20
CA LEU A 52 13.48 7.18 3.33
C LEU A 52 14.83 6.66 2.83
N SER A 53 15.32 5.62 3.49
CA SER A 53 16.37 4.74 2.94
C SER A 53 15.75 3.68 2.02
N ASP A 54 16.55 3.08 1.15
CA ASP A 54 16.10 2.00 0.26
C ASP A 54 15.54 0.79 1.01
N ILE A 55 16.08 0.50 2.19
CA ILE A 55 15.58 -0.58 3.07
C ILE A 55 14.17 -0.26 3.55
N GLN A 56 13.87 1.01 3.86
CA GLN A 56 12.54 1.43 4.29
C GLN A 56 11.54 1.38 3.14
N VAL A 57 11.95 1.77 1.93
CA VAL A 57 11.15 1.62 0.71
C VAL A 57 10.79 0.15 0.44
N ASP A 58 11.77 -0.76 0.54
CA ASP A 58 11.51 -2.21 0.40
C ASP A 58 10.62 -2.74 1.52
N SER A 59 10.80 -2.25 2.75
CA SER A 59 9.97 -2.64 3.90
C SER A 59 8.50 -2.28 3.72
N ILE A 60 8.18 -1.10 3.18
CA ILE A 60 6.81 -0.68 2.86
C ILE A 60 6.16 -1.69 1.90
N ALA A 61 6.86 -2.02 0.81
CA ALA A 61 6.34 -2.94 -0.21
C ALA A 61 6.19 -4.39 0.32
N LEU A 62 7.06 -4.82 1.23
CA LEU A 62 6.92 -6.11 1.92
C LEU A 62 5.74 -6.12 2.88
N MET A 63 5.54 -5.03 3.64
CA MET A 63 4.41 -4.86 4.55
C MET A 63 3.08 -4.85 3.80
N HIS A 64 3.00 -4.17 2.65
CA HIS A 64 1.85 -4.26 1.74
C HIS A 64 1.45 -5.71 1.45
N ASN A 65 2.38 -6.50 0.91
CA ASN A 65 2.08 -7.89 0.56
C ASN A 65 1.76 -8.74 1.79
N LEU A 66 2.40 -8.48 2.92
CA LEU A 66 2.11 -9.16 4.19
C LEU A 66 0.65 -8.94 4.59
N TYR A 67 0.19 -7.70 4.67
CA TYR A 67 -1.17 -7.39 5.11
C TYR A 67 -2.21 -7.87 4.09
N MET A 68 -1.99 -7.68 2.79
CA MET A 68 -2.91 -8.19 1.77
C MET A 68 -3.00 -9.72 1.81
N THR A 69 -1.89 -10.43 2.02
CA THR A 69 -1.89 -11.90 2.17
C THR A 69 -2.65 -12.34 3.43
N GLN A 70 -2.54 -11.60 4.53
CA GLN A 70 -3.32 -11.89 5.73
C GLN A 70 -4.82 -11.73 5.48
N VAL A 71 -5.23 -10.66 4.78
CA VAL A 71 -6.63 -10.45 4.41
C VAL A 71 -7.13 -11.56 3.49
N ILE A 72 -6.39 -11.91 2.43
CA ILE A 72 -6.74 -13.01 1.52
C ILE A 72 -6.94 -14.33 2.29
N ASN A 73 -6.04 -14.65 3.22
CA ASN A 73 -6.09 -15.92 3.96
C ASN A 73 -7.23 -15.98 4.99
N ASN A 74 -7.72 -14.84 5.45
CA ASN A 74 -8.77 -14.74 6.46
C ASN A 74 -10.15 -14.42 5.87
N PHE A 75 -10.22 -14.18 4.55
CA PHE A 75 -11.46 -13.75 3.89
C PHE A 75 -12.51 -14.86 3.92
N ASP A 76 -13.66 -14.58 4.54
CA ASP A 76 -14.80 -15.50 4.57
C ASP A 76 -15.76 -15.24 3.40
N PHE A 77 -15.66 -16.09 2.36
CA PHE A 77 -16.56 -16.06 1.21
C PHE A 77 -18.02 -16.40 1.54
N SER A 78 -18.30 -16.96 2.74
CA SER A 78 -19.69 -17.20 3.15
C SER A 78 -20.41 -15.92 3.62
N ASN A 79 -19.68 -14.82 3.81
CA ASN A 79 -20.25 -13.53 4.15
C ASN A 79 -20.91 -12.88 2.93
N VAL A 80 -22.18 -12.49 3.05
CA VAL A 80 -22.94 -11.87 1.95
C VAL A 80 -22.54 -10.43 1.65
N ASN A 81 -21.73 -9.79 2.51
CA ASN A 81 -21.20 -8.45 2.29
C ASN A 81 -19.67 -8.47 2.24
N TYR A 82 -19.14 -8.73 1.05
CA TYR A 82 -17.70 -8.82 0.79
C TYR A 82 -16.93 -7.53 1.07
N GLU A 83 -17.55 -6.37 0.87
CA GLU A 83 -16.95 -5.08 1.22
C GLU A 83 -16.73 -4.97 2.73
N SER A 84 -17.77 -5.29 3.51
CA SER A 84 -17.69 -5.31 4.97
C SER A 84 -16.69 -6.36 5.48
N GLU A 85 -16.61 -7.53 4.84
CA GLU A 85 -15.65 -8.59 5.17
C GLU A 85 -14.20 -8.12 4.95
N MET A 86 -13.93 -7.53 3.78
CA MET A 86 -12.60 -7.00 3.42
C MET A 86 -12.15 -5.96 4.43
N TYR A 87 -12.99 -4.96 4.72
CA TYR A 87 -12.65 -3.88 5.64
C TYR A 87 -12.51 -4.34 7.09
N SER A 88 -13.34 -5.30 7.54
CA SER A 88 -13.21 -5.87 8.88
C SER A 88 -11.86 -6.58 9.07
N ASN A 89 -11.40 -7.33 8.06
CA ASN A 89 -10.08 -7.96 8.11
C ASN A 89 -8.94 -6.94 8.21
N PHE A 90 -9.02 -5.84 7.43
CA PHE A 90 -8.05 -4.77 7.55
C PHE A 90 -8.09 -4.03 8.89
N GLU A 91 -9.28 -3.80 9.46
CA GLU A 91 -9.45 -3.17 10.77
C GLU A 91 -8.81 -4.01 11.89
N VAL A 92 -9.00 -5.33 11.85
CA VAL A 92 -8.38 -6.28 12.78
C VAL A 92 -6.85 -6.19 12.69
N ILE A 93 -6.29 -6.17 11.48
CA ILE A 93 -4.84 -6.02 11.27
C ILE A 93 -4.36 -4.67 11.80
N GLY A 94 -5.02 -3.57 11.42
CA GLY A 94 -4.63 -2.21 11.79
C GLY A 94 -4.64 -1.99 13.30
N SER A 95 -5.69 -2.49 13.97
CA SER A 95 -5.84 -2.42 15.42
C SER A 95 -4.77 -3.24 16.16
N ASN A 96 -4.49 -4.46 15.68
CA ASN A 96 -3.55 -5.37 16.33
C ASN A 96 -2.08 -4.99 16.14
N ASP A 97 -1.71 -4.52 14.94
CA ASP A 97 -0.32 -4.31 14.58
C ASP A 97 0.18 -2.89 14.90
N PHE A 98 -0.72 -1.89 14.96
CA PHE A 98 -0.32 -0.48 15.13
C PHE A 98 -1.04 0.25 16.26
N GLY A 99 -2.08 -0.33 16.87
CA GLY A 99 -2.88 0.34 17.90
C GLY A 99 -3.58 1.61 17.41
N MET A 100 -3.73 1.76 16.09
CA MET A 100 -4.50 2.83 15.46
C MET A 100 -5.96 2.39 15.33
N THR A 101 -6.89 3.30 15.61
CA THR A 101 -8.31 3.03 15.42
C THR A 101 -8.69 3.12 13.94
N LEU A 102 -9.81 2.50 13.54
CA LEU A 102 -10.36 2.68 12.20
C LEU A 102 -10.55 4.16 11.88
N GLU A 103 -10.95 5.00 12.85
CA GLU A 103 -11.13 6.46 12.67
C GLU A 103 -9.82 7.19 12.34
N ASP A 104 -8.72 6.88 13.06
CA ASP A 104 -7.39 7.43 12.75
C ASP A 104 -7.00 7.10 11.31
N ILE A 105 -7.32 5.88 10.91
CA ILE A 105 -7.02 5.25 9.64
C ILE A 105 -7.88 5.81 8.49
N THR A 106 -9.18 6.01 8.69
CA THR A 106 -10.09 6.57 7.69
C THR A 106 -9.70 8.00 7.36
N ILE A 107 -9.17 8.78 8.33
CA ILE A 107 -8.62 10.12 8.06
C ILE A 107 -7.44 10.07 7.06
N TYR A 108 -6.65 8.99 7.03
CA TYR A 108 -5.60 8.79 6.02
C TYR A 108 -6.17 8.31 4.68
N LEU A 109 -7.26 7.53 4.70
CA LEU A 109 -7.83 6.80 3.56
C LEU A 109 -9.04 7.44 2.88
N ASP A 110 -9.68 8.45 3.46
CA ASP A 110 -10.92 9.11 2.96
C ASP A 110 -10.68 10.02 1.73
N SER A 111 -9.72 9.63 0.88
CA SER A 111 -9.65 10.10 -0.49
C SER A 111 -9.83 8.91 -1.41
N SER A 112 -10.88 8.98 -2.20
CA SER A 112 -11.35 7.94 -3.11
C SER A 112 -10.23 7.24 -3.91
N ASN A 113 -10.47 5.99 -4.32
CA ASN A 113 -9.55 5.15 -5.11
C ASN A 113 -9.08 5.75 -6.46
N ASN A 114 -9.64 6.87 -6.90
CA ASN A 114 -9.18 7.63 -8.09
C ASN A 114 -8.35 8.87 -7.73
N ASP A 115 -8.22 9.20 -6.44
CA ASP A 115 -7.51 10.37 -5.97
C ASP A 115 -6.05 10.13 -5.70
N ASN A 116 -5.53 8.91 -5.45
CA ASN A 116 -4.11 8.76 -5.09
C ASN A 116 -3.14 9.19 -6.21
N TYR A 117 -3.37 8.78 -7.46
CA TYR A 117 -2.59 9.26 -8.60
C TYR A 117 -2.73 10.79 -8.76
N ASN A 118 -3.97 11.31 -8.71
CA ASN A 118 -4.23 12.74 -8.87
C ASN A 118 -3.64 13.55 -7.71
N PHE A 119 -3.68 13.02 -6.49
CA PHE A 119 -3.14 13.60 -5.28
C PHE A 119 -1.63 13.67 -5.38
N VAL A 120 -0.95 12.59 -5.78
CA VAL A 120 0.49 12.63 -6.06
C VAL A 120 0.77 13.68 -7.14
N LYS A 121 0.06 13.64 -8.27
CA LYS A 121 0.21 14.58 -9.40
C LYS A 121 0.05 16.04 -9.03
N LEU A 122 -0.85 16.35 -8.09
CA LEU A 122 -1.11 17.72 -7.65
C LEU A 122 -0.18 18.18 -6.53
N ASN A 123 0.53 17.27 -5.85
CA ASN A 123 1.27 17.56 -4.62
C ASN A 123 2.75 17.12 -4.66
N THR A 124 3.27 16.73 -5.83
CA THR A 124 4.71 16.57 -6.11
C THR A 124 5.24 17.75 -6.90
N ASP A 125 6.47 18.18 -6.61
CA ASP A 125 7.08 19.32 -7.32
C ASP A 125 7.75 18.88 -8.62
N ASP A 126 8.34 17.69 -8.63
CA ASP A 126 9.03 17.15 -9.79
C ASP A 126 8.07 16.41 -10.76
N PRO A 127 7.87 16.91 -12.00
CA PRO A 127 6.98 16.27 -12.97
C PRO A 127 7.46 14.89 -13.41
N ASP A 128 8.75 14.57 -13.25
CA ASP A 128 9.29 13.25 -13.61
C ASP A 128 8.75 12.14 -12.68
N VAL A 129 8.24 12.48 -11.48
CA VAL A 129 7.50 11.52 -10.64
C VAL A 129 6.29 10.99 -11.39
N ILE A 130 5.51 11.86 -12.01
CA ILE A 130 4.33 11.44 -12.78
C ILE A 130 4.76 10.78 -14.09
N GLY A 131 5.87 11.21 -14.69
CA GLY A 131 6.49 10.50 -15.81
C GLY A 131 6.75 9.02 -15.51
N VAL A 132 7.24 8.69 -14.30
CA VAL A 132 7.43 7.29 -13.86
C VAL A 132 6.10 6.52 -13.84
N PHE A 133 5.04 7.12 -13.31
CA PHE A 133 3.73 6.48 -13.19
C PHE A 133 3.12 6.24 -14.58
N ASP A 134 3.13 7.26 -15.42
CA ASP A 134 2.61 7.22 -16.78
C ASP A 134 3.36 6.18 -17.64
N ASN A 135 4.70 6.10 -17.51
CA ASN A 135 5.51 5.07 -18.19
C ASN A 135 5.10 3.65 -17.79
N VAL A 136 4.81 3.41 -16.51
CA VAL A 136 4.33 2.10 -16.05
C VAL A 136 2.95 1.80 -16.61
N GLN A 137 2.03 2.76 -16.58
CA GLN A 137 0.69 2.59 -17.11
C GLN A 137 0.70 2.34 -18.63
N GLU A 138 1.51 3.09 -19.38
CA GLU A 138 1.71 2.91 -20.81
C GLU A 138 2.28 1.52 -21.10
N TYR A 139 3.30 1.10 -20.35
CA TYR A 139 3.87 -0.24 -20.49
C TYR A 139 2.81 -1.34 -20.33
N LEU A 140 2.02 -1.28 -19.26
CA LEU A 140 0.98 -2.28 -18.97
C LEU A 140 -0.10 -2.34 -20.06
N SER A 141 -0.43 -1.18 -20.64
CA SER A 141 -1.42 -1.05 -21.72
C SER A 141 -0.89 -1.64 -23.03
N ASN A 142 0.39 -1.43 -23.34
CA ASN A 142 1.03 -1.89 -24.56
C ASN A 142 1.52 -3.34 -24.50
N ASN A 143 1.61 -3.93 -23.30
CA ASN A 143 2.13 -5.29 -23.08
C ASN A 143 1.12 -6.16 -22.32
N PRO A 144 -0.01 -6.53 -22.94
CA PRO A 144 -1.07 -7.32 -22.28
C PRO A 144 -0.59 -8.69 -21.80
N ASP A 145 0.43 -9.28 -22.41
CA ASP A 145 0.93 -10.62 -22.09
C ASP A 145 2.18 -10.66 -21.20
N CYS A 146 2.61 -9.52 -20.64
CA CYS A 146 3.82 -9.43 -19.82
C CYS A 146 3.87 -10.46 -18.68
N ASN A 147 5.09 -10.92 -18.38
CA ASN A 147 5.40 -11.82 -17.27
C ASN A 147 6.13 -11.05 -16.15
N PHE A 148 6.41 -11.72 -15.03
CA PHE A 148 7.03 -11.07 -13.89
C PHE A 148 8.45 -10.55 -14.19
N SER A 149 9.24 -11.26 -14.99
CA SER A 149 10.57 -10.79 -15.39
C SER A 149 10.49 -9.49 -16.21
N ASP A 150 9.44 -9.33 -17.02
CA ASP A 150 9.21 -8.10 -17.77
C ASP A 150 8.91 -6.92 -16.83
N ILE A 151 8.11 -7.15 -15.78
CA ILE A 151 7.83 -6.17 -14.73
C ILE A 151 9.11 -5.77 -13.99
N GLN A 152 9.97 -6.75 -13.65
CA GLN A 152 11.25 -6.46 -12.98
C GLN A 152 12.17 -5.60 -13.85
N ASN A 153 12.22 -5.85 -15.15
CA ASN A 153 13.02 -5.06 -16.09
C ASN A 153 12.47 -3.63 -16.24
N LEU A 154 11.14 -3.47 -16.32
CA LEU A 154 10.50 -2.16 -16.31
C LEU A 154 10.84 -1.39 -15.04
N VAL A 155 10.61 -2.00 -13.87
CA VAL A 155 10.87 -1.38 -12.57
C VAL A 155 12.34 -1.00 -12.45
N SER A 156 13.27 -1.88 -12.80
CA SER A 156 14.71 -1.56 -12.79
C SER A 156 15.05 -0.37 -13.67
N THR A 157 14.45 -0.27 -14.87
CA THR A 157 14.68 0.84 -15.80
C THR A 157 14.13 2.15 -15.22
N GLN A 158 12.92 2.13 -14.69
CA GLN A 158 12.29 3.32 -14.11
C GLN A 158 12.95 3.73 -12.79
N THR A 159 13.46 2.80 -11.99
CA THR A 159 14.25 3.10 -10.79
C THR A 159 15.56 3.81 -11.14
N ALA A 160 16.25 3.35 -12.19
CA ALA A 160 17.46 4.02 -12.67
C ALA A 160 17.14 5.45 -13.15
N PHE A 161 16.10 5.61 -13.98
CA PHE A 161 15.63 6.92 -14.42
C PHE A 161 15.30 7.84 -13.23
N ALA A 162 14.47 7.38 -12.28
CA ALA A 162 14.09 8.16 -11.11
C ALA A 162 15.31 8.59 -10.30
N SER A 163 16.28 7.68 -10.08
CA SER A 163 17.49 7.97 -9.30
C SER A 163 18.44 8.97 -9.97
N GLU A 164 18.36 9.11 -11.30
CA GLU A 164 19.16 10.06 -12.08
C GLU A 164 18.49 11.43 -12.22
N SER A 165 17.15 11.45 -12.32
CA SER A 165 16.37 12.64 -12.67
C SER A 165 15.68 13.31 -11.49
N ILE A 166 15.25 12.54 -10.49
CA ILE A 166 14.41 12.98 -9.38
C ILE A 166 15.26 13.05 -8.11
N THR A 167 15.00 14.04 -7.25
CA THR A 167 15.73 14.20 -5.97
C THR A 167 14.78 14.26 -4.78
N GLY A 168 15.33 14.13 -3.57
CA GLY A 168 14.58 14.50 -2.38
C GLY A 168 13.47 13.53 -1.98
N SER A 169 12.41 14.07 -1.38
CA SER A 169 11.20 13.29 -1.04
C SER A 169 10.43 12.84 -2.28
N ASP A 170 10.51 13.58 -3.38
CA ASP A 170 9.86 13.21 -4.65
C ASP A 170 10.47 11.93 -5.22
N LEU A 171 11.78 11.73 -5.04
CA LEU A 171 12.44 10.46 -5.35
C LEU A 171 11.90 9.32 -4.47
N ASP A 172 11.68 9.56 -3.17
CA ASP A 172 11.11 8.53 -2.29
C ASP A 172 9.68 8.14 -2.69
N ILE A 173 8.88 9.09 -3.19
CA ILE A 173 7.53 8.84 -3.73
C ILE A 173 7.62 7.93 -4.98
N ALA A 174 8.48 8.27 -5.94
CA ALA A 174 8.68 7.47 -7.15
C ALA A 174 9.19 6.05 -6.83
N LEU A 175 10.16 5.93 -5.93
CA LEU A 175 10.71 4.64 -5.51
C LEU A 175 9.69 3.79 -4.74
N THR A 176 8.87 4.41 -3.89
CA THR A 176 7.80 3.73 -3.14
C THR A 176 6.71 3.20 -4.07
N PHE A 177 6.31 4.00 -5.07
CA PHE A 177 5.42 3.55 -6.15
C PHE A 177 5.99 2.33 -6.85
N LEU A 178 7.21 2.44 -7.41
CA LEU A 178 7.83 1.38 -8.20
C LEU A 178 8.03 0.09 -7.41
N LYS A 179 8.46 0.21 -6.15
CA LYS A 179 8.75 -0.97 -5.33
C LYS A 179 7.49 -1.70 -4.89
N THR A 180 6.46 -0.94 -4.50
CA THR A 180 5.17 -1.53 -4.14
C THR A 180 4.50 -2.13 -5.37
N PHE A 181 4.55 -1.46 -6.51
CA PHE A 181 4.07 -2.01 -7.78
C PHE A 181 4.76 -3.33 -8.17
N GLU A 182 6.09 -3.43 -8.02
CA GLU A 182 6.84 -4.67 -8.29
C GLU A 182 6.34 -5.82 -7.39
N LYS A 183 6.29 -5.60 -6.07
CA LYS A 183 5.89 -6.62 -5.10
C LYS A 183 4.42 -7.00 -5.23
N SER A 184 3.56 -6.02 -5.46
CA SER A 184 2.13 -6.26 -5.69
C SER A 184 1.89 -7.03 -6.99
N SER A 185 2.63 -6.71 -8.06
CA SER A 185 2.60 -7.50 -9.30
C SER A 185 2.96 -8.96 -9.05
N TYR A 186 3.96 -9.24 -8.19
CA TYR A 186 4.26 -10.61 -7.79
C TYR A 186 3.11 -11.28 -7.03
N LEU A 187 2.41 -10.56 -6.15
CA LEU A 187 1.29 -11.10 -5.38
C LEU A 187 0.11 -11.50 -6.29
N TRP A 188 -0.35 -10.57 -7.14
CA TRP A 188 -1.58 -10.74 -7.92
C TRP A 188 -1.39 -11.49 -9.23
N MET A 189 -0.18 -11.55 -9.77
CA MET A 189 0.08 -12.25 -11.04
C MET A 189 -0.01 -13.77 -10.88
N PRO A 190 -0.56 -14.49 -11.88
CA PRO A 190 -0.58 -15.95 -11.90
C PRO A 190 0.82 -16.58 -11.83
N ALA A 191 0.91 -17.74 -11.19
CA ALA A 191 2.16 -18.51 -11.11
C ALA A 191 2.71 -18.89 -12.50
N SER A 192 1.84 -19.11 -13.50
CA SER A 192 2.22 -19.39 -14.89
C SER A 192 2.95 -18.24 -15.59
N LYS A 193 2.85 -17.02 -15.06
CA LYS A 193 3.53 -15.81 -15.53
C LYS A 193 4.69 -15.39 -14.61
N GLY A 194 5.01 -16.18 -13.59
CA GLY A 194 6.11 -15.94 -12.65
C GLY A 194 5.71 -15.16 -11.39
N GLY A 195 4.42 -14.95 -11.15
CA GLY A 195 3.91 -14.44 -9.88
C GLY A 195 3.83 -15.52 -8.79
N SER A 196 3.26 -15.15 -7.64
CA SER A 196 3.05 -16.04 -6.50
C SER A 196 1.88 -16.99 -6.68
N GLY A 197 0.88 -16.62 -7.49
CA GLY A 197 -0.38 -17.32 -7.64
C GLY A 197 -1.40 -17.09 -6.51
N ILE A 198 -1.00 -16.48 -5.39
CA ILE A 198 -1.90 -16.28 -4.23
C ILE A 198 -3.05 -15.35 -4.60
N GLY A 199 -2.75 -14.16 -5.12
CA GLY A 199 -3.78 -13.19 -5.47
C GLY A 199 -4.62 -13.63 -6.67
N SER A 200 -4.03 -14.33 -7.65
CA SER A 200 -4.80 -14.85 -8.79
C SER A 200 -5.77 -15.96 -8.37
N SER A 201 -5.35 -16.87 -7.47
CA SER A 201 -6.26 -17.90 -6.96
C SER A 201 -7.38 -17.29 -6.12
N PHE A 202 -7.10 -16.27 -5.32
CA PHE A 202 -8.15 -15.53 -4.60
C PHE A 202 -9.16 -14.89 -5.54
N ILE A 203 -8.69 -14.29 -6.64
CA ILE A 203 -9.53 -13.74 -7.70
C ILE A 203 -10.41 -14.83 -8.33
N ASP A 204 -9.83 -15.97 -8.68
CA ASP A 204 -10.55 -17.09 -9.28
C ASP A 204 -11.64 -17.60 -8.33
N ASP A 205 -11.31 -17.81 -7.05
CA ASP A 205 -12.26 -18.24 -6.01
C ASP A 205 -13.41 -17.21 -5.84
N PHE A 206 -13.09 -15.92 -5.92
CA PHE A 206 -14.10 -14.85 -5.83
C PHE A 206 -15.01 -14.79 -7.07
N GLU A 207 -14.46 -14.97 -8.27
CA GLU A 207 -15.24 -15.02 -9.52
C GLU A 207 -16.18 -16.25 -9.57
N GLU A 208 -15.82 -17.35 -8.89
CA GLU A 208 -16.70 -18.52 -8.74
C GLU A 208 -17.88 -18.25 -7.79
N GLU A 209 -17.66 -17.52 -6.70
CA GLU A 209 -18.69 -17.22 -5.68
C GLU A 209 -19.58 -16.02 -6.04
N VAL A 210 -19.07 -15.09 -6.87
CA VAL A 210 -19.79 -13.87 -7.27
C VAL A 210 -20.08 -13.90 -8.77
N PRO A 211 -21.37 -13.96 -9.20
CA PRO A 211 -21.73 -13.94 -10.60
C PRO A 211 -21.47 -12.55 -11.20
N LEU A 212 -20.23 -12.30 -11.59
CA LEU A 212 -19.78 -11.04 -12.16
C LEU A 212 -20.07 -10.98 -13.65
N PRO A 213 -20.32 -9.78 -14.21
CA PRO A 213 -20.54 -9.60 -15.64
C PRO A 213 -19.26 -9.80 -16.46
N SER A 214 -18.82 -11.03 -16.70
CA SER A 214 -17.85 -11.50 -17.72
C SER A 214 -16.49 -10.80 -17.85
N LEU A 215 -16.20 -9.76 -17.08
CA LEU A 215 -14.96 -9.01 -17.11
C LEU A 215 -14.03 -9.62 -16.07
N ALA A 216 -13.04 -10.36 -16.56
CA ALA A 216 -11.96 -10.90 -15.73
C ALA A 216 -11.28 -9.76 -14.95
N ILE A 217 -11.07 -9.98 -13.66
CA ILE A 217 -10.37 -9.01 -12.80
C ILE A 217 -8.97 -8.73 -13.37
N LYS A 218 -8.60 -7.45 -13.41
CA LYS A 218 -7.33 -7.00 -13.98
C LYS A 218 -6.29 -6.82 -12.89
N TRP A 219 -5.54 -7.88 -12.58
CA TRP A 219 -4.43 -7.83 -11.61
C TRP A 219 -3.45 -6.67 -11.85
N LYS A 220 -3.23 -6.28 -13.11
CA LYS A 220 -2.37 -5.15 -13.48
C LYS A 220 -2.88 -3.82 -12.96
N ALA A 221 -4.20 -3.62 -12.98
CA ALA A 221 -4.83 -2.42 -12.48
C ALA A 221 -4.72 -2.35 -10.95
N ILE A 222 -4.89 -3.50 -10.28
CA ILE A 222 -4.68 -3.62 -8.83
C ILE A 222 -3.23 -3.28 -8.48
N ALA A 223 -2.25 -3.93 -9.13
CA ALA A 223 -0.84 -3.67 -8.83
C ALA A 223 -0.42 -2.22 -9.05
N TYR A 224 -0.93 -1.57 -10.10
CA TYR A 224 -0.72 -0.14 -10.33
C TYR A 224 -1.36 0.72 -9.23
N ALA A 225 -2.60 0.41 -8.85
CA ALA A 225 -3.30 1.09 -7.78
C ALA A 225 -2.59 0.96 -6.43
N ASP A 226 -2.00 -0.21 -6.13
CA ASP A 226 -1.22 -0.45 -4.92
C ASP A 226 0.03 0.41 -4.86
N GLY A 227 0.75 0.50 -5.99
CA GLY A 227 1.88 1.42 -6.14
C GLY A 227 1.48 2.87 -5.89
N ALA A 228 0.41 3.33 -6.56
CA ALA A 228 -0.08 4.70 -6.44
C ALA A 228 -0.61 4.99 -5.02
N GLY A 229 -1.26 4.01 -4.40
CA GLY A 229 -1.74 4.06 -3.03
C GLY A 229 -0.59 4.23 -2.03
N ALA A 230 0.46 3.41 -2.13
CA ALA A 230 1.63 3.54 -1.26
C ALA A 230 2.31 4.91 -1.38
N ALA A 231 2.46 5.41 -2.60
CA ALA A 231 3.00 6.74 -2.86
C ALA A 231 2.12 7.87 -2.30
N GLY A 232 0.80 7.77 -2.50
CA GLY A 232 -0.18 8.73 -1.95
C GLY A 232 -0.20 8.74 -0.42
N VAL A 233 -0.16 7.57 0.20
CA VAL A 233 -0.12 7.44 1.66
C VAL A 233 1.21 7.97 2.21
N LEU A 234 2.36 7.65 1.60
CA LEU A 234 3.65 8.24 1.99
C LEU A 234 3.59 9.77 1.97
N LEU A 235 3.05 10.34 0.89
CA LEU A 235 2.92 11.78 0.73
C LEU A 235 2.04 12.39 1.85
N ARG A 236 0.89 11.79 2.15
CA ARG A 236 0.00 12.17 3.27
C ARG A 236 0.67 12.04 4.64
N THR A 237 1.30 10.90 4.90
CA THR A 237 1.99 10.63 6.16
C THR A 237 3.14 11.59 6.37
N TRP A 238 3.87 11.97 5.32
CA TRP A 238 4.92 12.98 5.41
C TRP A 238 4.38 14.37 5.76
N TYR A 239 3.22 14.75 5.22
CA TYR A 239 2.52 15.98 5.64
C TYR A 239 2.10 15.93 7.11
N LEU A 240 1.58 14.78 7.56
CA LEU A 240 1.04 14.61 8.90
C LEU A 240 2.10 14.37 9.98
N ALA A 241 3.28 13.85 9.62
CA ALA A 241 4.42 13.69 10.52
C ALA A 241 4.93 15.03 11.08
N GLY A 242 4.52 16.16 10.51
CA GLY A 242 4.72 17.49 11.08
C GLY A 242 3.98 17.75 12.40
N PHE A 243 3.05 16.88 12.81
CA PHE A 243 2.19 17.07 13.98
C PHE A 243 2.57 16.24 15.22
N GLY A 244 3.64 15.44 15.18
CA GLY A 244 4.12 14.76 16.39
C GLY A 244 5.17 13.67 16.17
N PRO A 245 5.79 13.17 17.26
CA PRO A 245 6.77 12.10 17.18
C PRO A 245 6.09 10.75 16.91
N MET A 246 6.27 10.20 15.70
CA MET A 246 5.92 8.82 15.38
C MET A 246 7.17 7.97 15.23
N SER A 247 7.07 6.68 15.57
CA SER A 247 8.16 5.74 15.30
C SER A 247 8.21 5.40 13.80
N TRP A 248 9.40 5.16 13.27
CA TRP A 248 9.53 4.73 11.87
C TRP A 248 8.81 3.41 11.59
N GLY A 249 8.73 2.49 12.56
CA GLY A 249 7.97 1.24 12.39
C GLY A 249 6.48 1.51 12.14
N THR A 250 5.89 2.44 12.89
CA THR A 250 4.50 2.87 12.73
C THR A 250 4.28 3.54 11.37
N ILE A 251 5.19 4.40 10.93
CA ILE A 251 5.11 5.08 9.63
C ILE A 251 5.11 4.06 8.48
N LEU A 252 6.10 3.16 8.45
CA LEU A 252 6.22 2.18 7.37
C LEU A 252 5.04 1.20 7.38
N GLY A 253 4.59 0.82 8.58
CA GLY A 253 3.41 0.01 8.81
C GLY A 253 2.15 0.65 8.23
N ALA A 254 1.89 1.92 8.56
CA ALA A 254 0.74 2.67 8.06
C ALA A 254 0.77 2.82 6.54
N ILE A 255 1.94 3.07 5.94
CA ILE A 255 2.06 3.17 4.48
C ILE A 255 1.78 1.82 3.82
N GLY A 256 2.41 0.74 4.30
CA GLY A 256 2.20 -0.61 3.76
C GLY A 256 0.76 -1.09 3.92
N TRP A 257 0.17 -0.86 5.09
CA TRP A 257 -1.23 -1.21 5.38
C TRP A 257 -2.21 -0.36 4.56
N GLY A 258 -1.99 0.95 4.44
CA GLY A 258 -2.85 1.84 3.65
C GLY A 258 -2.81 1.50 2.16
N ALA A 259 -1.64 1.09 1.65
CA ALA A 259 -1.52 0.55 0.30
C ALA A 259 -2.31 -0.77 0.14
N ALA A 260 -2.25 -1.67 1.13
CA ALA A 260 -2.97 -2.93 1.07
C ALA A 260 -4.49 -2.72 1.14
N TRP A 261 -4.95 -1.76 1.95
CA TRP A 261 -6.34 -1.32 1.96
C TRP A 261 -6.79 -0.85 0.57
N ALA A 262 -6.00 0.00 -0.08
CA ALA A 262 -6.28 0.47 -1.43
C ALA A 262 -6.35 -0.69 -2.44
N SER A 263 -5.53 -1.73 -2.25
CA SER A 263 -5.59 -2.97 -3.02
C SER A 263 -6.94 -3.67 -2.91
N GLY A 264 -7.40 -3.91 -1.67
CA GLY A 264 -8.71 -4.51 -1.41
C GLY A 264 -9.85 -3.66 -1.96
N ALA A 265 -9.78 -2.34 -1.82
CA ALA A 265 -10.79 -1.44 -2.35
C ALA A 265 -10.78 -1.38 -3.89
N SER A 266 -9.63 -1.47 -4.54
CA SER A 266 -9.50 -1.56 -6.00
C SER A 266 -10.04 -2.88 -6.56
N LEU A 267 -9.83 -3.97 -5.82
CA LEU A 267 -10.42 -5.26 -6.13
C LEU A 267 -11.96 -5.20 -6.02
N LEU A 268 -12.48 -4.68 -4.91
CA LEU A 268 -13.93 -4.51 -4.69
C LEU A 268 -14.59 -3.64 -5.76
N TYR A 269 -13.92 -2.55 -6.18
CA TYR A 269 -14.44 -1.68 -7.24
C TYR A 269 -14.60 -2.40 -8.58
N GLN A 270 -13.73 -3.37 -8.89
CA GLN A 270 -13.84 -4.16 -10.11
C GLN A 270 -14.99 -5.16 -10.08
N PHE A 271 -15.60 -5.38 -8.91
CA PHE A 271 -16.76 -6.25 -8.72
C PHE A 271 -18.11 -5.55 -8.85
N MET A 272 -18.14 -4.21 -8.80
CA MET A 272 -19.35 -3.39 -8.85
C MET A 272 -19.66 -2.89 -10.26
#